data_AF-A0A8D8E7V9-F1
#
_entry.id   AF-A0A8D8E7V9-F1
#
_cell.length_a   1.000
_cell.length_b   1.000
_cell.length_c   1.000
_cell.angle_alpha   90.00
_cell.angle_beta   90.00
_cell.angle_gamma   90.00
#
_symmetry.space_group_name_H-M   'P 1'
#
loop_
_entity.id
_entity.type
_entity.pdbx_description
1 polymer ?
#
loop_
_entity_poly.entity_id
_entity_poly.type
_entity_poly.pdbx_seq_one_letter_code
_entity_poly.pdbx_strand_id
1 'polypeptide(L)'
;MEINENNFERLASYLQQTLSPDPEVRRPAERFIESIEVSQNYPLLCLHLIDRGQVEITIRVAAAIAFKNFVKRNWGWHLENDGPDKVAESDRNGIKSLIVPLMLKSPSSIQKQLSDAVSIIGKYDFPLKWPQLMDEMIEKFGTGDFNIINGVLQTAHSLFKRYRYEFKSQELWEEIKFVLDKLAKPLTDLLQATL
;
A
#
# COMPACT_ATOMS: atom_id res chain seq x y z
N MET A 1 6.59 18.52 -0.25
CA MET A 1 6.43 18.68 -1.72
C MET A 1 4.98 18.99 -2.00
N GLU A 2 4.68 19.98 -2.83
CA GLU A 2 3.29 20.30 -3.15
C GLU A 2 2.71 19.29 -4.15
N ILE A 3 1.43 18.93 -3.99
CA ILE A 3 0.73 18.07 -4.95
C ILE A 3 0.25 18.97 -6.11
N ASN A 4 1.07 19.08 -7.15
CA ASN A 4 0.79 19.91 -8.33
C ASN A 4 1.31 19.25 -9.62
N GLU A 5 0.79 19.69 -10.77
CA GLU A 5 1.12 19.12 -12.10
C GLU A 5 2.62 19.08 -12.38
N ASN A 6 3.35 20.15 -12.06
CA ASN A 6 4.80 20.22 -12.28
C ASN A 6 5.54 19.11 -11.50
N ASN A 7 5.17 18.87 -10.25
CA ASN A 7 5.79 17.81 -9.45
C ASN A 7 5.40 16.41 -9.95
N PHE A 8 4.19 16.23 -10.50
CA PHE A 8 3.80 14.97 -11.14
C PHE A 8 4.63 14.69 -12.39
N GLU A 9 4.77 15.67 -13.29
CA GLU A 9 5.57 15.54 -14.50
C GLU A 9 7.03 15.26 -14.18
N ARG A 10 7.58 15.99 -13.20
CA ARG A 10 8.95 15.79 -12.72
C ARG A 10 9.14 14.39 -12.14
N LEU A 11 8.25 13.94 -11.26
CA LEU A 11 8.32 12.59 -10.68
C LEU A 11 8.21 11.51 -11.77
N ALA A 12 7.27 11.66 -12.71
CA ALA A 12 7.09 10.73 -13.82
C ALA A 12 8.35 10.64 -14.70
N SER A 13 8.98 11.77 -15.02
CA SER A 13 10.22 11.83 -15.80
C SER A 13 11.36 11.10 -15.11
N TYR A 14 11.58 11.32 -13.81
CA TYR A 14 12.63 10.61 -13.08
C TYR A 14 12.33 9.12 -12.92
N LEU A 15 11.08 8.74 -12.66
CA LEU A 15 10.67 7.34 -12.61
C LEU A 15 10.82 6.64 -13.96
N GLN A 16 10.66 7.34 -15.08
CA GLN A 16 10.96 6.79 -16.40
C GLN A 16 12.47 6.58 -16.59
N GLN A 17 13.28 7.52 -16.12
CA GLN A 17 14.74 7.43 -16.20
C GLN A 17 15.32 6.29 -15.35
N THR A 18 14.68 5.91 -14.24
CA THR A 18 15.12 4.73 -13.45
C THR A 18 14.97 3.41 -14.21
N LEU A 19 14.17 3.39 -15.28
CA LEU A 19 13.99 2.23 -16.16
C LEU A 19 15.01 2.20 -17.31
N SER A 20 15.89 3.21 -17.43
CA SER A 20 16.89 3.28 -18.50
C SER A 20 17.91 2.14 -18.39
N PRO A 21 18.32 1.52 -19.52
CA PRO A 21 19.43 0.57 -19.53
C PRO A 21 20.77 1.26 -19.30
N ASP A 22 20.88 2.58 -19.55
CA ASP A 22 22.09 3.37 -19.35
C ASP A 22 22.28 3.71 -17.86
N PRO A 23 23.35 3.21 -17.20
CA PRO A 23 23.65 3.52 -15.80
C PRO A 23 23.85 5.01 -15.51
N GLU A 24 24.32 5.79 -16.48
CA GLU A 24 24.57 7.23 -16.32
C GLU A 24 23.27 8.04 -16.30
N VAL A 25 22.17 7.49 -16.83
CA VAL A 25 20.82 8.05 -16.68
C VAL A 25 20.11 7.47 -15.45
N ARG A 26 20.24 6.16 -15.23
CA ARG A 26 19.52 5.46 -14.17
C ARG A 26 19.97 5.87 -12.76
N ARG A 27 21.28 5.88 -12.48
CA ARG A 27 21.78 6.14 -11.12
C ARG A 27 21.46 7.55 -10.61
N PRO A 28 21.59 8.63 -11.41
CA PRO A 28 21.18 9.95 -10.96
C PRO A 28 19.68 10.03 -10.67
N ALA A 29 18.85 9.35 -11.48
CA ALA A 29 17.41 9.30 -11.26
C ALA A 29 17.06 8.57 -9.96
N GLU A 30 17.66 7.42 -9.68
CA GLU A 30 17.49 6.68 -8.42
C GLU A 30 17.86 7.54 -7.21
N ARG A 31 19.04 8.19 -7.24
CA ARG A 31 19.48 9.10 -6.17
C ARG A 31 18.53 10.28 -5.98
N PHE A 32 18.00 10.82 -7.07
CA PHE A 32 17.02 11.90 -6.98
C PHE A 32 15.75 11.43 -6.26
N ILE A 33 15.18 10.29 -6.67
CA ILE A 33 14.00 9.69 -6.03
C ILE A 33 14.24 9.46 -4.53
N GLU A 34 15.40 8.89 -4.16
CA GLU A 34 15.77 8.70 -2.76
C GLU A 34 15.89 10.02 -1.98
N SER A 35 16.42 11.07 -2.60
CA SER A 35 16.57 12.37 -1.94
C SER A 35 15.23 13.07 -1.66
N ILE A 36 14.24 12.90 -2.54
CA ILE A 36 12.92 13.51 -2.39
C ILE A 36 11.99 12.68 -1.51
N GLU A 37 12.32 11.41 -1.27
CA GLU A 37 11.52 10.46 -0.50
C GLU A 37 11.21 10.95 0.93
N VAL A 38 12.11 11.74 1.51
CA VAL A 38 11.98 12.29 2.88
C VAL A 38 11.05 13.51 2.92
N SER A 39 10.60 14.01 1.76
CA SER A 39 9.72 15.18 1.70
C SER A 39 8.27 14.81 2.02
N GLN A 40 7.62 15.62 2.84
CA GLN A 40 6.17 15.50 3.08
C GLN A 40 5.37 15.50 1.77
N ASN A 41 4.27 14.76 1.72
CA ASN A 41 3.42 14.48 0.57
C ASN A 41 4.06 13.69 -0.59
N TYR A 42 5.36 13.37 -0.57
CA TYR A 42 5.97 12.49 -1.58
C TYR A 42 5.20 11.16 -1.77
N PRO A 43 4.83 10.42 -0.70
CA PRO A 43 4.07 9.18 -0.89
C PRO A 43 2.68 9.41 -1.46
N LEU A 44 2.01 10.53 -1.11
CA LEU A 44 0.72 10.90 -1.70
C LEU A 44 0.87 11.24 -3.19
N LEU A 45 1.94 11.93 -3.57
CA LEU A 45 2.27 12.23 -4.96
C LEU A 45 2.44 10.93 -5.76
N CYS A 46 3.10 9.91 -5.19
CA CYS A 46 3.20 8.59 -5.81
C CYS A 46 1.81 7.94 -6.01
N LEU A 47 0.95 7.93 -4.99
CA LEU A 47 -0.39 7.35 -5.09
C LEU A 47 -1.25 8.07 -6.14
N HIS A 48 -1.22 9.40 -6.17
CA HIS A 48 -1.93 10.17 -7.19
C HIS A 48 -1.36 9.95 -8.60
N LEU A 49 -0.04 9.77 -8.75
CA LEU A 49 0.56 9.43 -10.03
C LEU A 49 0.12 8.05 -10.53
N ILE A 50 0.03 7.07 -9.63
CA ILE A 50 -0.47 5.72 -9.94
C ILE A 50 -1.93 5.76 -10.42
N ASP A 51 -2.74 6.68 -9.88
CA ASP A 51 -4.16 6.82 -10.24
C ASP A 51 -4.39 7.52 -11.60
N ARG A 52 -3.37 8.18 -12.16
CA ARG A 52 -3.47 8.86 -13.46
C ARG A 52 -3.45 7.86 -14.60
N GLY A 53 -4.63 7.43 -15.05
CA GLY A 53 -4.79 6.48 -16.16
C GLY A 53 -4.17 6.92 -17.50
N GLN A 54 -3.93 8.23 -17.69
CA GLN A 54 -3.27 8.79 -18.87
C GLN A 54 -1.74 8.60 -18.89
N VAL A 55 -1.14 8.25 -17.75
CA VAL A 55 0.30 8.01 -17.65
C VAL A 55 0.60 6.57 -18.07
N GLU A 56 1.70 6.39 -18.80
CA GLU A 56 2.19 5.07 -19.24
C GLU A 56 2.25 4.07 -18.09
N ILE A 57 1.82 2.83 -18.36
CA ILE A 57 1.69 1.78 -17.34
C ILE A 57 3.04 1.46 -16.67
N THR A 58 4.14 1.55 -17.41
CA THR A 58 5.50 1.31 -16.91
C THR A 58 5.90 2.33 -15.85
N ILE A 59 5.58 3.60 -16.05
CA ILE A 59 5.83 4.68 -15.09
C ILE A 59 4.95 4.50 -13.84
N ARG A 60 3.68 4.15 -14.03
CA ARG A 60 2.76 3.87 -12.91
C ARG A 60 3.21 2.68 -12.07
N VAL A 61 3.73 1.62 -12.69
CA VAL A 61 4.32 0.49 -11.97
C VAL A 61 5.60 0.92 -11.24
N ALA A 62 6.47 1.72 -11.86
CA ALA A 62 7.66 2.26 -11.19
C ALA A 62 7.28 3.12 -9.97
N ALA A 63 6.23 3.94 -10.07
CA ALA A 63 5.68 4.71 -8.95
C ALA A 63 5.17 3.81 -7.82
N ALA A 64 4.46 2.73 -8.15
CA ALA A 64 3.97 1.77 -7.16
C ALA A 64 5.12 1.04 -6.43
N ILE A 65 6.20 0.70 -7.15
CA ILE A 65 7.41 0.12 -6.55
C ILE A 65 8.11 1.12 -5.64
N ALA A 66 8.28 2.37 -6.09
CA ALA A 66 8.89 3.44 -5.30
C ALA A 66 8.09 3.70 -4.01
N PHE A 67 6.76 3.78 -4.11
CA PHE A 67 5.87 3.92 -2.96
C PHE A 67 5.98 2.73 -1.98
N LYS A 68 5.95 1.50 -2.48
CA LYS A 68 6.13 0.31 -1.62
C LYS A 68 7.47 0.34 -0.89
N ASN A 69 8.54 0.69 -1.59
CA ASN A 69 9.87 0.80 -1.00
C ASN A 69 9.96 1.89 0.06
N PHE A 70 9.28 3.03 -0.16
CA PHE A 70 9.11 4.08 0.85
C PHE A 70 8.42 3.56 2.11
N VAL A 71 7.28 2.88 1.97
CA VAL A 71 6.56 2.28 3.10
C VAL A 71 7.45 1.31 3.86
N LYS A 72 8.15 0.43 3.14
CA LYS A 72 9.07 -0.55 3.73
C LYS A 72 10.18 0.09 4.57
N ARG A 73 10.74 1.22 4.14
CA ARG A 73 11.85 1.89 4.84
C ARG A 73 11.41 2.79 5.98
N ASN A 74 10.25 3.43 5.86
CA ASN A 74 9.91 4.57 6.70
C ASN A 74 8.71 4.32 7.64
N TRP A 75 7.80 3.40 7.32
CA TRP A 75 6.54 3.28 8.06
C TRP A 75 6.70 2.77 9.49
N GLY A 76 7.59 1.79 9.71
CA GLY A 76 7.91 1.22 11.01
C GLY A 76 9.20 1.73 11.63
N TRP A 77 9.84 2.74 11.03
CA TRP A 77 11.22 3.11 11.37
C TRP A 77 11.39 3.51 12.84
N HIS A 78 10.42 4.21 13.42
CA HIS A 78 10.46 4.64 14.83
C HIS A 78 10.46 3.45 15.81
N LEU A 79 9.72 2.38 15.51
CA LEU A 79 9.63 1.19 16.35
C LEU A 79 10.89 0.32 16.25
N GLU A 80 11.53 0.30 15.09
CA GLU A 80 12.71 -0.55 14.84
C GLU A 80 14.03 0.10 15.27
N ASN A 81 14.10 1.43 15.31
CA ASN A 81 15.34 2.18 15.53
C ASN A 81 15.28 3.14 16.73
N ASP A 82 14.19 3.11 17.51
CA ASP A 82 13.97 3.99 18.68
C ASP A 82 14.20 5.47 18.36
N GLY A 83 13.60 5.94 17.27
CA GLY A 83 13.78 7.29 16.75
C GLY A 83 12.46 7.96 16.35
N PRO A 84 12.50 9.23 15.89
CA PRO A 84 11.28 9.94 15.52
C PRO A 84 10.61 9.32 14.28
N ASP A 85 9.30 9.53 14.17
CA ASP A 85 8.54 9.15 12.98
C ASP A 85 9.07 9.85 11.73
N LYS A 86 9.33 9.07 10.68
CA LYS A 86 9.79 9.59 9.37
C LYS A 86 8.66 9.97 8.43
N VAL A 87 7.42 9.60 8.77
CA VAL A 87 6.23 9.87 7.96
C VAL A 87 5.29 10.75 8.77
N ALA A 88 4.95 11.92 8.22
CA ALA A 88 4.01 12.84 8.83
C ALA A 88 2.65 12.17 9.05
N GLU A 89 1.96 12.49 10.14
CA GLU A 89 0.66 11.91 10.47
C GLU A 89 -0.40 12.19 9.37
N SER A 90 -0.37 13.38 8.79
CA SER A 90 -1.24 13.74 7.66
C SER A 90 -1.01 12.84 6.44
N ASP A 91 0.25 12.53 6.12
CA ASP A 91 0.60 11.61 5.04
C ASP A 91 0.15 10.18 5.37
N ARG A 92 0.35 9.72 6.62
CA ARG A 92 -0.11 8.39 7.04
C ARG A 92 -1.61 8.23 6.85
N ASN A 93 -2.40 9.22 7.27
CA ASN A 93 -3.86 9.19 7.13
C ASN A 93 -4.28 9.27 5.66
N GLY A 94 -3.69 10.15 4.86
CA GLY A 94 -3.98 10.24 3.43
C GLY A 94 -3.65 8.95 2.68
N ILE A 95 -2.54 8.29 3.03
CA ILE A 95 -2.14 7.00 2.45
C ILE A 95 -3.18 5.93 2.77
N LYS A 96 -3.59 5.81 4.04
CA LYS A 96 -4.60 4.83 4.47
C LYS A 96 -5.92 5.01 3.71
N SER A 97 -6.37 6.26 3.53
CA SER A 97 -7.62 6.55 2.80
C SER A 97 -7.54 6.26 1.30
N LEU A 98 -6.36 6.35 0.68
CA LEU A 98 -6.20 6.23 -0.77
C LEU A 98 -5.78 4.83 -1.24
N ILE A 99 -4.97 4.12 -0.43
CA ILE A 99 -4.26 2.91 -0.90
C ILE A 99 -5.20 1.75 -1.23
N VAL A 100 -6.22 1.49 -0.40
CA VAL A 100 -7.14 0.36 -0.60
C VAL A 100 -8.03 0.57 -1.83
N PRO A 101 -8.74 1.71 -2.00
CA PRO A 101 -9.52 1.95 -3.22
C PRO A 101 -8.66 1.90 -4.49
N LEU A 102 -7.46 2.49 -4.44
CA LEU A 102 -6.54 2.51 -5.58
C LEU A 102 -6.08 1.11 -5.96
N MET A 103 -5.72 0.28 -4.98
CA MET A 103 -5.29 -1.10 -5.18
C MET A 103 -6.38 -1.94 -5.87
N LEU A 104 -7.65 -1.74 -5.50
CA LEU A 104 -8.76 -2.53 -6.03
C LEU A 104 -9.13 -2.20 -7.48
N LYS A 105 -9.01 -0.93 -7.88
CA LYS A 105 -9.24 -0.51 -9.28
C LYS A 105 -8.01 -0.63 -10.19
N SER A 106 -6.85 -0.97 -9.62
CA SER A 106 -5.58 -1.01 -10.37
C SER A 106 -5.38 -2.33 -11.11
N PRO A 107 -4.65 -2.32 -12.25
CA PRO A 107 -4.22 -3.55 -12.93
C PRO A 107 -3.36 -4.45 -12.03
N SER A 108 -3.33 -5.75 -12.32
CA SER A 108 -2.66 -6.77 -11.50
C SER A 108 -1.21 -6.45 -11.11
N SER A 109 -0.43 -5.84 -12.01
CA SER A 109 0.97 -5.46 -11.74
C SER A 109 1.09 -4.42 -10.62
N ILE A 110 0.21 -3.41 -10.60
CA ILE A 110 0.16 -2.36 -9.58
C ILE A 110 -0.51 -2.88 -8.32
N GLN A 111 -1.62 -3.62 -8.46
CA GLN A 111 -2.36 -4.21 -7.34
C GLN A 111 -1.45 -5.03 -6.42
N LYS A 112 -0.54 -5.85 -6.98
CA LYS A 112 0.43 -6.62 -6.20
C LYS A 112 1.38 -5.73 -5.38
N GLN A 113 1.89 -4.65 -5.97
CA GLN A 113 2.79 -3.72 -5.25
C GLN A 113 2.06 -2.99 -4.12
N LEU A 114 0.82 -2.57 -4.36
CA LEU A 114 0.01 -1.89 -3.35
C LEU A 114 -0.44 -2.86 -2.25
N SER A 115 -0.79 -4.11 -2.57
CA SER A 115 -1.13 -5.13 -1.58
C SER A 115 0.04 -5.45 -0.64
N ASP A 116 1.27 -5.52 -1.18
CA ASP A 116 2.48 -5.64 -0.35
C ASP A 116 2.65 -4.45 0.58
N ALA A 117 2.44 -3.22 0.08
CA ALA A 117 2.51 -2.01 0.88
C ALA A 117 1.43 -1.98 1.98
N VAL A 118 0.18 -2.35 1.68
CA VAL A 118 -0.90 -2.49 2.67
C VAL A 118 -0.51 -3.49 3.75
N SER A 119 0.12 -4.62 3.38
CA SER A 119 0.55 -5.64 4.34
C SER A 119 1.64 -5.10 5.28
N ILE A 120 2.58 -4.30 4.77
CA ILE A 120 3.61 -3.65 5.58
C ILE A 120 2.98 -2.61 6.52
N ILE A 121 2.08 -1.76 6.02
CA ILE A 121 1.38 -0.77 6.86
C ILE A 121 0.58 -1.49 7.95
N GLY A 122 -0.15 -2.53 7.59
CA GLY A 122 -0.95 -3.34 8.49
C GLY A 122 -0.11 -3.95 9.61
N LYS A 123 1.13 -4.38 9.33
CA LYS A 123 2.03 -4.91 10.38
C LYS A 123 2.18 -3.97 11.59
N TYR A 124 2.24 -2.66 11.35
CA TYR A 124 2.49 -1.66 12.40
C TYR A 124 1.23 -0.94 12.88
N ASP A 125 0.21 -0.81 12.02
CA ASP A 125 -0.95 0.02 12.30
C ASP A 125 -2.24 -0.78 12.51
N PHE A 126 -2.33 -2.02 12.03
CA PHE A 126 -3.51 -2.85 12.20
C PHE A 126 -3.42 -3.68 13.49
N PRO A 127 -4.50 -3.80 14.29
CA PRO A 127 -5.84 -3.23 14.09
C PRO A 127 -6.03 -1.84 14.76
N LEU A 128 -5.17 -1.46 15.70
CA LEU A 128 -5.42 -0.33 16.62
C LEU A 128 -5.41 1.05 15.94
N LYS A 129 -4.44 1.30 15.04
CA LYS A 129 -4.27 2.58 14.33
C LYS A 129 -4.93 2.58 12.96
N TRP A 130 -5.50 1.46 12.52
CA TRP A 130 -6.21 1.34 11.26
C TRP A 130 -7.39 0.33 11.33
N PRO A 131 -8.37 0.57 12.22
CA PRO A 131 -9.46 -0.38 12.47
C PRO A 131 -10.45 -0.52 11.30
N GLN A 132 -10.52 0.51 10.45
CA GLN A 132 -11.43 0.61 9.30
C GLN A 132 -11.01 -0.30 8.13
N LEU A 133 -9.75 -0.75 8.08
CA LEU A 133 -9.23 -1.59 7.00
C LEU A 133 -10.08 -2.84 6.77
N MET A 134 -10.54 -3.50 7.83
CA MET A 134 -11.40 -4.68 7.71
C MET A 134 -12.78 -4.35 7.16
N ASP A 135 -13.38 -3.25 7.61
CA ASP A 135 -14.72 -2.85 7.18
C ASP A 135 -14.69 -2.46 5.69
N GLU A 136 -13.66 -1.73 5.28
CA GLU A 136 -13.42 -1.37 3.88
C GLU A 136 -13.22 -2.60 2.98
N MET A 137 -12.51 -3.63 3.45
CA MET A 137 -12.34 -4.88 2.71
C MET A 137 -13.65 -5.67 2.59
N ILE A 138 -14.39 -5.80 3.70
CA ILE A 138 -15.65 -6.57 3.76
C ILE A 138 -16.72 -5.95 2.87
N GLU A 139 -16.82 -4.62 2.83
CA GLU A 139 -17.78 -3.91 1.97
C GLU A 139 -17.66 -4.35 0.50
N LYS A 140 -16.43 -4.66 0.05
CA LYS A 140 -16.17 -5.05 -1.33
C LYS A 140 -16.62 -6.46 -1.69
N PHE A 141 -16.84 -7.33 -0.71
CA PHE A 141 -17.43 -8.65 -0.97
C PHE A 141 -18.85 -8.53 -1.54
N GLY A 142 -19.58 -7.46 -1.18
CA GLY A 142 -20.91 -7.20 -1.71
C GLY A 142 -20.96 -6.64 -3.14
N THR A 143 -19.82 -6.36 -3.78
CA THR A 143 -19.79 -5.75 -5.12
C THR A 143 -20.16 -6.70 -6.25
N GLY A 144 -20.01 -8.01 -6.04
CA GLY A 144 -20.20 -9.04 -7.08
C GLY A 144 -19.13 -9.07 -8.18
N ASP A 145 -18.13 -8.17 -8.15
CA ASP A 145 -17.02 -8.18 -9.10
C ASP A 145 -15.90 -9.11 -8.60
N PHE A 146 -15.74 -10.26 -9.26
CA PHE A 146 -14.71 -11.24 -8.92
C PHE A 146 -13.29 -10.68 -8.96
N ASN A 147 -12.99 -9.66 -9.78
CA ASN A 147 -11.66 -9.06 -9.80
C ASN A 147 -11.39 -8.28 -8.51
N ILE A 148 -12.39 -7.52 -8.05
CA ILE A 148 -12.32 -6.77 -6.80
C ILE A 148 -12.25 -7.73 -5.61
N ILE A 149 -13.15 -8.73 -5.58
CA ILE A 149 -13.22 -9.73 -4.52
C ILE A 149 -11.89 -10.49 -4.41
N ASN A 150 -11.34 -10.97 -5.53
CA ASN A 150 -10.04 -11.65 -5.52
C ASN A 150 -8.91 -10.74 -5.06
N GLY A 151 -8.92 -9.46 -5.45
CA GLY A 151 -7.97 -8.46 -4.96
C GLY A 151 -8.01 -8.32 -3.44
N VAL A 152 -9.21 -8.16 -2.86
CA VAL A 152 -9.40 -8.09 -1.41
C VAL A 152 -8.93 -9.37 -0.72
N LEU A 153 -9.30 -10.54 -1.24
CA LEU A 153 -8.89 -11.82 -0.65
C LEU A 153 -7.36 -11.99 -0.67
N GLN A 154 -6.68 -11.55 -1.72
CA GLN A 154 -5.22 -11.56 -1.79
C GLN A 154 -4.58 -10.62 -0.75
N THR A 155 -5.16 -9.44 -0.56
CA THR A 155 -4.68 -8.49 0.46
C THR A 155 -4.93 -8.99 1.88
N ALA A 156 -6.13 -9.48 2.16
CA ALA A 156 -6.46 -10.13 3.43
C ALA A 156 -5.51 -11.31 3.70
N HIS A 157 -5.29 -12.17 2.70
CA HIS A 157 -4.31 -13.26 2.80
C HIS A 157 -2.91 -12.74 3.16
N SER A 158 -2.45 -11.69 2.49
CA SER A 158 -1.11 -11.13 2.71
C SER A 158 -0.96 -10.52 4.11
N LEU A 159 -2.02 -9.86 4.60
CA LEU A 159 -2.09 -9.33 5.97
C LEU A 159 -2.03 -10.45 7.03
N PHE A 160 -2.79 -11.53 6.83
CA PHE A 160 -2.89 -12.63 7.80
C PHE A 160 -1.77 -13.67 7.67
N LYS A 161 -1.03 -13.68 6.55
CA LYS A 161 0.07 -14.62 6.32
C LYS A 161 1.11 -14.58 7.44
N ARG A 162 1.32 -13.42 8.07
CA ARG A 162 2.26 -13.26 9.19
C ARG A 162 1.90 -14.08 10.42
N TYR A 163 0.60 -14.32 10.68
CA TYR A 163 0.15 -15.11 11.83
C TYR A 163 0.66 -16.55 11.82
N ARG A 164 1.06 -17.07 10.65
CA ARG A 164 1.63 -18.42 10.52
C ARG A 164 3.01 -18.56 11.17
N TYR A 165 3.72 -17.45 11.37
CA TYR A 165 5.11 -17.43 11.80
C TYR A 165 5.34 -16.54 13.03
N GLU A 166 4.36 -15.74 13.45
CA GLU A 166 4.45 -14.95 14.67
C GLU A 166 4.31 -15.82 15.94
N PHE A 167 5.03 -15.44 16.99
CA PHE A 167 4.93 -16.10 18.30
C PHE A 167 3.61 -15.75 18.98
N LYS A 168 3.08 -16.68 19.76
CA LYS A 168 1.86 -16.45 20.54
C LYS A 168 2.08 -15.32 21.53
N SER A 169 1.26 -14.28 21.45
CA SER A 169 1.20 -13.18 22.40
C SER A 169 -0.26 -12.75 22.60
N GLN A 170 -0.53 -11.98 23.65
CA GLN A 170 -1.89 -11.47 23.91
C GLN A 170 -2.34 -10.55 22.78
N GLU A 171 -1.43 -9.70 22.29
CA GLU A 171 -1.68 -8.74 21.21
C GLU A 171 -2.06 -9.46 19.92
N LEU A 172 -1.36 -10.55 19.57
CA LEU A 172 -1.68 -11.37 18.41
C LEU A 172 -3.08 -12.01 18.54
N TRP A 173 -3.44 -12.51 19.72
CA TRP A 173 -4.76 -13.12 19.94
C TRP A 173 -5.90 -12.10 19.86
N GLU A 174 -5.70 -10.90 20.37
CA GLU A 174 -6.65 -9.81 20.26
C GLU A 174 -6.86 -9.39 18.80
N GLU A 175 -5.78 -9.31 18.02
CA GLU A 175 -5.85 -9.03 16.59
C GLU A 175 -6.59 -10.15 15.83
N ILE A 176 -6.23 -11.42 16.07
CA ILE A 176 -6.91 -12.56 15.42
C ILE A 176 -8.40 -12.57 15.78
N LYS A 177 -8.74 -12.32 17.05
CA LYS A 177 -10.14 -12.24 17.49
C LYS A 177 -10.86 -11.11 16.76
N PHE A 178 -10.27 -9.92 16.68
CA PHE A 178 -10.84 -8.79 15.94
C PHE A 178 -11.10 -9.13 14.47
N VAL A 179 -10.17 -9.82 13.81
CA VAL A 179 -10.33 -10.28 12.42
C VAL A 179 -11.47 -11.30 12.32
N LEU A 180 -11.53 -12.29 13.20
CA LEU A 180 -12.56 -13.33 13.18
C LEU A 180 -13.96 -12.75 13.42
N ASP A 181 -14.10 -11.85 14.40
CA ASP A 181 -15.37 -11.21 14.76
C ASP A 181 -15.97 -10.43 13.56
N LYS A 182 -15.11 -9.88 12.69
CA LYS A 182 -15.54 -9.12 11.50
C LYS A 182 -15.65 -9.98 10.23
N LEU A 183 -14.65 -10.81 9.94
CA LEU A 183 -14.47 -11.46 8.63
C LEU A 183 -15.11 -12.84 8.54
N ALA A 184 -15.24 -13.57 9.65
CA ALA A 184 -15.59 -14.99 9.59
C ALA A 184 -16.94 -15.24 8.90
N LYS A 185 -17.97 -14.45 9.25
CA LYS A 185 -19.29 -14.55 8.63
C LYS A 185 -19.27 -14.10 7.16
N PRO A 186 -18.82 -12.88 6.79
CA PRO A 186 -18.77 -12.45 5.39
C PRO A 186 -17.98 -13.39 4.47
N LEU A 187 -16.87 -13.96 4.95
CA LEU A 187 -16.07 -14.89 4.17
C LEU A 187 -16.80 -16.24 3.96
N THR A 188 -17.51 -16.71 4.98
CA THR A 188 -18.33 -17.95 4.89
C THR A 188 -19.49 -17.75 3.93
N ASP A 189 -20.19 -16.62 4.04
CA ASP A 189 -21.31 -16.27 3.15
C ASP A 189 -20.83 -16.15 1.70
N LEU A 190 -19.68 -15.53 1.46
CA LEU A 190 -19.05 -15.45 0.14
C LEU A 190 -18.69 -16.84 -0.43
N LEU A 191 -18.13 -17.72 0.40
CA LEU A 191 -17.82 -19.09 -0.02
C LEU A 191 -19.11 -19.85 -0.41
N GLN A 192 -20.16 -19.76 0.39
CA GLN A 192 -21.44 -20.40 0.08
C GLN A 192 -22.08 -19.85 -1.19
N ALA A 193 -21.93 -18.56 -1.48
CA ALA A 193 -22.46 -17.93 -2.70
C ALA A 193 -21.67 -18.29 -3.97
N THR A 194 -20.46 -18.83 -3.83
CA THR A 194 -19.56 -19.16 -4.96
C THR A 194 -19.42 -20.67 -5.22
N LEU A 195 -20.03 -21.51 -4.37
CA LEU A 195 -20.22 -22.95 -4.55
C LEU A 195 -21.46 -23.24 -5.42
#